data_AF-A0A103XP59-F1
#
_entry.id   AF-A0A103XP59-F1
#
_cell.length_a   1.000
_cell.length_b   1.000
_cell.length_c   1.000
_cell.angle_alpha   90.00
_cell.angle_beta   90.00
_cell.angle_gamma   90.00
#
_symmetry.space_group_name_H-M   'P 1'
#
loop_
_entity.id
_entity.type
_entity.pdbx_description
1 polymer ?
#
loop_
_entity_poly.entity_id
_entity_poly.type
_entity_poly.pdbx_seq_one_letter_code
_entity_poly.pdbx_strand_id
1 'polypeptide(L)'
;MDFHPWVIMVIALISFKIFFLFNNALRNTGFNENYTVTLGNQHVLFLNQGREVQLSLDRSSGAGFQSKEYFGSGYFQMRIKLPDKDSAGVVTAFYISTTTNSYGTDTKLYTVHLPLVANDGGRSKANYSNVPFQAHFRDFNIDGCPSIPTNPNKECHSTKYWWNGKKYNHLNPNQLKAYENVRKKYMTYDYCADRRRYPTPPPECIR
;
A
#
# COMPACT_ATOMS: atom_id res chain seq x y z
N MET A 1 -41.43 15.14 31.80
CA MET A 1 -40.99 15.68 30.50
C MET A 1 -41.16 14.56 29.49
N ASP A 2 -42.32 14.52 28.83
CA ASP A 2 -42.64 13.46 27.87
C ASP A 2 -42.12 13.88 26.50
N PHE A 3 -41.16 13.13 25.98
CA PHE A 3 -40.61 13.38 24.65
C PHE A 3 -41.66 13.03 23.60
N HIS A 4 -41.94 13.97 22.71
CA HIS A 4 -42.91 13.79 21.64
C HIS A 4 -42.43 12.68 20.68
N PRO A 5 -43.32 11.77 20.22
CA PRO A 5 -42.96 10.60 19.39
C PRO A 5 -42.05 10.85 18.18
N TRP A 6 -42.10 12.03 17.54
CA TRP A 6 -41.24 12.37 16.41
C TRP A 6 -39.76 12.54 16.81
N VAL A 7 -39.47 12.95 18.04
CA VAL A 7 -38.10 13.09 18.57
C VAL A 7 -37.44 11.71 18.70
N ILE A 8 -38.19 10.71 19.19
CA ILE A 8 -37.73 9.33 19.32
C ILE A 8 -37.43 8.73 17.94
N MET A 9 -38.27 9.00 16.94
CA MET A 9 -38.08 8.51 15.57
C MET A 9 -36.83 9.10 14.91
N VAL A 10 -36.55 10.39 15.09
CA VAL A 10 -35.36 11.05 14.55
C VAL A 10 -34.08 10.51 15.21
N ILE A 11 -34.08 10.33 16.53
CA ILE A 11 -32.95 9.74 17.24
C ILE A 11 -32.68 8.30 16.77
N ALA A 12 -33.73 7.50 16.57
CA ALA A 12 -33.61 6.13 16.05
C ALA A 12 -33.04 6.09 14.62
N LEU A 13 -33.44 7.03 13.74
CA LEU A 13 -32.89 7.11 12.37
C LEU A 13 -31.42 7.56 12.37
N ILE A 14 -31.04 8.49 13.24
CA ILE A 14 -29.66 8.96 13.38
C ILE A 14 -28.80 7.83 13.96
N SER A 15 -29.24 7.15 15.01
CA SER A 15 -28.51 6.03 15.60
C SER A 15 -28.38 4.85 14.64
N PHE A 16 -29.42 4.55 13.85
CA PHE A 16 -29.36 3.51 12.81
C PHE A 16 -28.38 3.88 11.70
N LYS A 17 -28.36 5.13 11.22
CA LYS A 17 -27.35 5.59 10.24
C LYS A 17 -25.94 5.56 10.82
N ILE A 18 -25.74 5.98 12.06
CA ILE A 18 -24.44 5.94 12.74
C ILE A 18 -23.98 4.49 12.91
N PHE A 19 -24.87 3.58 13.32
CA PHE A 19 -24.58 2.15 13.43
C PHE A 19 -24.23 1.52 12.08
N PHE A 20 -24.94 1.88 11.00
CA PHE A 20 -24.62 1.39 9.65
C PHE A 20 -23.29 1.94 9.12
N LEU A 21 -22.97 3.21 9.39
CA LEU A 21 -21.69 3.83 9.06
C LEU A 21 -20.53 3.22 9.87
N PHE A 22 -20.73 2.94 11.16
CA PHE A 22 -19.75 2.27 12.02
C PHE A 22 -19.46 0.83 11.58
N ASN A 23 -20.48 0.07 11.18
CA ASN A 23 -20.28 -1.30 10.69
C ASN A 23 -19.45 -1.36 9.40
N ASN A 24 -19.63 -0.40 8.49
CA ASN A 24 -18.82 -0.32 7.27
C ASN A 24 -17.36 0.13 7.54
N ALA A 25 -17.15 1.01 8.52
CA ALA A 25 -15.82 1.47 8.91
C ALA A 25 -14.97 0.40 9.66
N LEU A 26 -15.60 -0.67 10.17
CA LEU A 26 -14.94 -1.74 10.93
C LEU A 26 -14.75 -3.06 10.16
N ARG A 27 -15.13 -3.12 8.87
CA ARG A 27 -14.75 -4.25 8.02
C ARG A 27 -13.26 -4.15 7.68
N ASN A 28 -12.43 -4.69 8.57
CA ASN A 28 -11.03 -4.96 8.23
C ASN A 28 -11.03 -6.18 7.31
N THR A 29 -10.84 -5.92 6.02
CA THR A 29 -10.73 -6.91 4.93
C THR A 29 -9.65 -7.92 5.30
N GLY A 30 -9.99 -9.21 5.31
CA GLY A 30 -9.02 -10.25 5.60
C GLY A 30 -7.96 -10.32 4.50
N PHE A 31 -6.73 -10.74 4.83
CA PHE A 31 -5.64 -10.93 3.86
C PHE A 31 -6.10 -11.72 2.62
N ASN A 32 -6.82 -12.82 2.85
CA ASN A 32 -7.24 -13.76 1.82
C ASN A 32 -8.23 -13.16 0.81
N GLU A 33 -8.81 -11.99 1.06
CA GLU A 33 -9.71 -11.36 0.08
C GLU A 33 -8.92 -10.81 -1.11
N ASN A 34 -7.81 -10.12 -0.84
CA ASN A 34 -7.08 -9.35 -1.86
C ASN A 34 -5.68 -9.85 -2.17
N TYR A 35 -5.08 -10.67 -1.30
CA TYR A 35 -3.67 -11.04 -1.39
C TYR A 35 -3.45 -12.55 -1.35
N THR A 36 -2.32 -12.99 -1.90
CA THR A 36 -1.83 -14.36 -1.84
C THR A 36 -0.35 -14.36 -1.50
N VAL A 37 0.10 -15.38 -0.75
CA VAL A 37 1.52 -15.58 -0.49
C VAL A 37 2.21 -16.03 -1.78
N THR A 38 3.39 -15.49 -2.05
CA THR A 38 4.19 -15.80 -3.25
C THR A 38 5.56 -16.35 -2.93
N LEU A 39 6.06 -16.13 -1.71
CA LEU A 39 7.38 -16.55 -1.28
C LEU A 39 7.37 -16.91 0.20
N GLY A 40 8.07 -17.99 0.54
CA GLY A 40 8.37 -18.34 1.93
C GLY A 40 7.12 -18.66 2.74
N ASN A 41 6.26 -19.57 2.26
CA ASN A 41 5.00 -19.92 2.92
C ASN A 41 5.19 -20.26 4.42
N GLN A 42 6.25 -20.97 4.76
CA GLN A 42 6.60 -21.31 6.14
C GLN A 42 7.03 -20.11 7.01
N HIS A 43 7.33 -18.98 6.38
CA HIS A 43 7.71 -17.73 7.02
C HIS A 43 6.57 -16.71 7.12
N VAL A 44 5.33 -17.12 6.79
CA VAL A 44 4.14 -16.28 6.89
C VAL A 44 3.24 -16.80 8.01
N LEU A 45 2.97 -15.92 8.98
CA LEU A 45 2.05 -16.21 10.09
C LEU A 45 0.81 -15.32 9.98
N PHE A 46 -0.36 -15.95 9.93
CA PHE A 46 -1.66 -15.28 9.95
C PHE A 46 -2.12 -15.10 11.39
N LEU A 47 -2.26 -13.84 11.80
CA LEU A 47 -2.71 -13.45 13.12
C LEU A 47 -4.11 -12.84 13.03
N ASN A 48 -4.85 -12.84 14.15
CA ASN A 48 -6.16 -12.18 14.25
C ASN A 48 -7.13 -12.60 13.12
N GLN A 49 -7.23 -13.91 12.86
CA GLN A 49 -8.06 -14.47 11.79
C GLN A 49 -7.72 -13.92 10.39
N GLY A 50 -6.43 -13.64 10.14
CA GLY A 50 -5.96 -13.12 8.85
C GLY A 50 -6.13 -11.61 8.68
N ARG A 51 -6.46 -10.86 9.75
CA ARG A 51 -6.45 -9.39 9.76
C ARG A 51 -5.08 -8.79 10.04
N GLU A 52 -4.11 -9.64 10.36
CA GLU A 52 -2.71 -9.30 10.44
C GLU A 52 -1.87 -10.42 9.85
N VAL A 53 -0.83 -10.04 9.13
CA VAL A 53 0.17 -10.95 8.57
C VAL A 53 1.52 -10.57 9.11
N GLN A 54 2.21 -11.54 9.71
CA GLN A 54 3.61 -11.41 10.07
C GLN A 54 4.45 -12.12 9.03
N LEU A 55 5.36 -11.39 8.40
CA LEU A 55 6.43 -11.96 7.58
C LEU A 55 7.68 -12.14 8.44
N SER A 56 8.37 -13.25 8.27
CA SER A 56 9.66 -13.51 8.88
C SER A 56 10.76 -13.69 7.84
N LEU A 57 11.97 -13.28 8.22
CA LEU A 57 13.19 -13.50 7.47
C LEU A 57 14.23 -14.10 8.42
N ASP A 58 14.83 -15.20 7.99
CA ASP A 58 15.98 -15.82 8.65
C ASP A 58 17.02 -16.26 7.62
N ARG A 59 17.98 -17.11 8.02
CA ARG A 59 19.07 -17.57 7.15
C ARG A 59 18.60 -18.41 5.97
N SER A 60 17.41 -19.01 6.05
CA SER A 60 16.88 -19.90 5.02
C SER A 60 16.22 -19.13 3.88
N SER A 61 15.30 -18.21 4.21
CA SER A 61 14.61 -17.39 3.22
C SER A 61 13.90 -16.19 3.86
N GLY A 62 13.54 -15.24 3.01
CA GLY A 62 12.53 -14.23 3.31
C GLY A 62 11.12 -14.70 3.01
N ALA A 63 10.18 -13.76 3.05
CA ALA A 63 8.78 -14.03 2.74
C ALA A 63 8.18 -12.87 1.94
N GLY A 64 7.07 -13.13 1.27
CA GLY A 64 6.35 -12.09 0.57
C GLY A 64 4.99 -12.51 0.06
N PHE A 65 4.15 -11.52 -0.16
CA PHE A 65 2.83 -11.69 -0.74
C PHE A 65 2.56 -10.62 -1.79
N GLN A 66 1.58 -10.89 -2.65
CA GLN A 66 1.16 -9.98 -3.70
C GLN A 66 -0.36 -9.90 -3.82
N SER A 67 -0.87 -8.88 -4.51
CA SER A 67 -2.30 -8.80 -4.85
C SER A 67 -2.70 -9.93 -5.80
N LYS A 68 -3.89 -10.49 -5.59
CA LYS A 68 -4.46 -11.52 -6.48
C LYS A 68 -4.81 -10.95 -7.85
N GLU A 69 -5.35 -9.73 -7.83
CA GLU A 69 -5.81 -9.02 -9.02
C GLU A 69 -4.75 -8.08 -9.59
N TYR A 70 -4.95 -7.72 -10.86
CA TYR A 70 -4.24 -6.68 -11.58
C TYR A 70 -5.11 -5.41 -11.63
N PHE A 71 -4.47 -4.25 -11.61
CA PHE A 71 -5.17 -2.97 -11.55
C PHE A 71 -4.74 -2.03 -12.68
N GLY A 72 -5.67 -1.26 -13.25
CA GLY A 72 -5.33 -0.18 -14.21
C GLY A 72 -5.08 1.17 -13.51
N SER A 73 -5.65 1.35 -12.33
CA SER A 73 -5.48 2.53 -11.47
C SER A 73 -5.97 2.19 -10.05
N GLY A 74 -5.63 3.00 -9.05
CA GLY A 74 -6.12 2.76 -7.69
C GLY A 74 -5.42 3.57 -6.61
N TYR A 75 -5.98 3.46 -5.41
CA TYR A 75 -5.40 3.85 -4.13
C TYR A 75 -5.06 2.59 -3.33
N PHE A 76 -3.76 2.40 -3.09
CA PHE A 76 -3.23 1.24 -2.38
C PHE A 76 -2.64 1.70 -1.06
N GLN A 77 -3.09 1.09 0.03
CA GLN A 77 -2.63 1.41 1.38
C GLN A 77 -2.27 0.13 2.12
N MET A 78 -1.40 0.28 3.12
CA MET A 78 -0.99 -0.80 3.99
C MET A 78 -0.54 -0.20 5.32
N ARG A 79 -0.92 -0.83 6.44
CA ARG A 79 -0.34 -0.51 7.74
C ARG A 79 0.81 -1.45 8.00
N ILE A 80 2.01 -0.89 8.17
CA ILE A 80 3.26 -1.64 8.29
C ILE A 80 3.90 -1.33 9.64
N LYS A 81 4.28 -2.38 10.38
CA LYS A 81 5.22 -2.30 11.51
C LYS A 81 6.52 -2.98 11.10
N LEU A 82 7.61 -2.21 11.12
CA LEU A 82 8.95 -2.68 10.79
C LEU A 82 9.52 -3.59 11.90
N PRO A 83 10.57 -4.39 11.60
CA PRO A 83 11.31 -5.13 12.62
C PRO A 83 11.77 -4.23 13.78
N ASP A 84 11.65 -4.74 15.00
CA ASP A 84 11.94 -4.01 16.25
C ASP A 84 13.38 -4.22 16.77
N LYS A 85 14.12 -5.15 16.17
CA LYS A 85 15.55 -5.39 16.41
C LYS A 85 16.42 -4.71 15.34
N ASP A 86 17.73 -4.68 15.56
CA ASP A 86 18.69 -4.23 14.55
C ASP A 86 18.49 -4.99 13.23
N SER A 87 17.99 -4.25 12.24
CA SER A 87 17.58 -4.72 10.93
C SER A 87 18.48 -4.18 9.82
N ALA A 88 19.73 -3.82 10.12
CA ALA A 88 20.70 -3.42 9.11
C ALA A 88 20.74 -4.46 7.97
N GLY A 89 20.68 -4.03 6.71
CA GLY A 89 20.66 -4.94 5.57
C GLY A 89 19.36 -5.73 5.37
N VAL A 90 18.29 -5.48 6.15
CA VAL A 90 16.95 -6.05 5.94
C VAL A 90 16.05 -5.01 5.28
N VAL A 91 15.29 -5.44 4.27
CA VAL A 91 14.37 -4.59 3.51
C VAL A 91 12.95 -5.11 3.67
N THR A 92 12.10 -4.28 4.29
CA THR A 92 10.64 -4.41 4.22
C THR A 92 10.14 -3.47 3.14
N ALA A 93 9.43 -3.99 2.14
CA ALA A 93 8.95 -3.17 1.03
C ALA A 93 7.44 -3.27 0.84
N PHE A 94 6.88 -2.21 0.27
CA PHE A 94 5.53 -2.13 -0.27
C PHE A 94 5.63 -1.35 -1.56
N TYR A 95 5.44 -2.03 -2.69
CA TYR A 95 5.61 -1.41 -4.00
C TYR A 95 4.61 -1.97 -5.01
N ILE A 96 4.53 -1.27 -6.14
CA ILE A 96 3.72 -1.65 -7.28
C ILE A 96 4.68 -1.94 -8.42
N SER A 97 4.47 -3.05 -9.13
CA SER A 97 5.17 -3.32 -10.38
C SER A 97 4.20 -3.38 -11.54
N THR A 98 4.70 -2.99 -12.72
CA THR A 98 3.93 -3.07 -13.95
C THR A 98 4.21 -4.35 -14.71
N THR A 99 3.17 -5.03 -15.17
CA THR A 99 3.29 -6.04 -16.22
C THR A 99 2.81 -5.43 -17.53
N THR A 100 3.66 -5.48 -18.56
CA THR A 100 3.28 -5.12 -19.94
C THR A 100 2.74 -6.36 -20.63
N ASN A 101 1.57 -6.25 -21.25
CA ASN A 101 0.98 -7.31 -22.05
C ASN A 101 1.57 -7.32 -23.47
N SER A 102 2.05 -8.48 -23.94
CA SER A 102 2.67 -8.66 -25.27
C SER A 102 1.68 -8.54 -26.45
N TYR A 103 0.38 -8.31 -26.18
CA TYR A 103 -0.72 -8.34 -27.16
C TYR A 103 -1.01 -6.98 -27.83
N GLY A 104 -0.04 -6.05 -27.85
CA GLY A 104 -0.10 -4.86 -28.71
C GLY A 104 -1.03 -3.73 -28.23
N THR A 105 -1.54 -3.79 -27.00
CA THR A 105 -2.11 -2.61 -26.33
C THR A 105 -1.09 -2.15 -25.30
N ASP A 106 -0.67 -0.88 -25.32
CA ASP A 106 0.28 -0.30 -24.34
C ASP A 106 -0.38 -0.11 -22.96
N THR A 107 -1.13 -1.11 -22.50
CA THR A 107 -1.91 -1.03 -21.26
C THR A 107 -1.05 -1.51 -20.11
N LYS A 108 -0.62 -0.59 -19.26
CA LYS A 108 0.12 -0.90 -18.04
C LYS A 108 -0.84 -1.41 -16.98
N LEU A 109 -0.58 -2.62 -16.51
CA LEU A 109 -1.31 -3.22 -15.39
C LEU A 109 -0.40 -3.31 -14.17
N TYR A 110 -0.98 -3.04 -13.02
CA TYR A 110 -0.28 -2.91 -11.75
C TYR A 110 -0.59 -4.10 -10.85
N THR A 111 0.46 -4.65 -10.24
CA THR A 111 0.39 -5.66 -9.17
C THR A 111 1.08 -5.11 -7.94
N VAL A 112 0.49 -5.34 -6.76
CA VAL A 112 0.99 -4.86 -5.48
C VAL A 112 1.84 -5.95 -4.83
N HIS A 113 3.05 -5.63 -4.35
CA HIS A 113 3.98 -6.58 -3.77
C HIS A 113 4.49 -6.12 -2.39
N LEU A 114 4.57 -7.06 -1.46
CA LEU A 114 5.02 -6.84 -0.09
C LEU A 114 6.01 -7.92 0.37
N PRO A 115 7.30 -7.77 0.06
CA PRO A 115 8.34 -8.68 0.54
C PRO A 115 9.06 -8.19 1.80
N LEU A 116 9.62 -9.15 2.54
CA LEU A 116 10.64 -8.97 3.57
C LEU A 116 11.87 -9.81 3.19
N VAL A 117 12.97 -9.13 2.83
CA VAL A 117 14.17 -9.77 2.26
C VAL A 117 15.47 -9.17 2.81
N ALA A 118 16.57 -9.91 2.72
CA ALA A 118 17.91 -9.38 2.99
C ALA A 118 18.48 -8.68 1.73
N ASN A 119 19.24 -7.62 1.93
CA ASN A 119 20.00 -6.91 0.90
C ASN A 119 21.50 -7.03 1.16
N ASP A 120 22.08 -8.16 0.75
CA ASP A 120 23.48 -8.48 0.98
C ASP A 120 24.47 -7.69 0.09
N GLY A 121 23.96 -6.96 -0.89
CA GLY A 121 24.73 -6.06 -1.76
C GLY A 121 24.95 -4.64 -1.18
N GLY A 122 24.33 -4.34 -0.03
CA GLY A 122 24.49 -3.05 0.65
C GLY A 122 25.81 -2.92 1.42
N ARG A 123 26.09 -1.70 1.90
CA ARG A 123 27.25 -1.44 2.79
C ARG A 123 27.15 -2.18 4.13
N SER A 124 25.93 -2.34 4.64
CA SER A 124 25.63 -3.04 5.89
C SER A 124 24.82 -4.30 5.58
N LYS A 125 25.34 -5.45 5.99
CA LYS A 125 24.72 -6.76 5.78
C LYS A 125 23.79 -7.14 6.94
N ALA A 126 22.85 -8.04 6.68
CA ALA A 126 21.97 -8.58 7.71
C ALA A 126 22.77 -9.32 8.79
N ASN A 127 22.60 -8.90 10.04
CA ASN A 127 23.16 -9.61 11.18
C ASN A 127 22.23 -10.76 11.58
N TYR A 128 22.49 -11.94 11.03
CA TYR A 128 21.67 -13.12 11.26
C TYR A 128 21.70 -13.68 12.69
N SER A 129 22.41 -13.05 13.63
CA SER A 129 22.25 -13.34 15.07
C SER A 129 20.97 -12.72 15.65
N ASN A 130 20.35 -11.76 14.95
CA ASN A 130 19.13 -11.07 15.39
C ASN A 130 17.83 -11.71 14.87
N VAL A 131 17.93 -12.82 14.14
CA VAL A 131 16.78 -13.52 13.54
C VAL A 131 15.81 -14.10 14.60
N PRO A 132 14.54 -14.33 14.22
CA PRO A 132 13.92 -13.91 12.96
C PRO A 132 13.68 -12.39 12.94
N PHE A 133 13.90 -11.77 11.77
CA PHE A 133 13.41 -10.41 11.53
C PHE A 133 11.94 -10.49 11.21
N GLN A 134 11.10 -9.67 11.85
CA GLN A 134 9.65 -9.78 11.75
C GLN A 134 9.04 -8.44 11.36
N ALA A 135 8.26 -8.43 10.26
CA ALA A 135 7.48 -7.27 9.85
C ALA A 135 5.99 -7.63 9.87
N HIS A 136 5.16 -6.71 10.32
CA HIS A 136 3.71 -6.93 10.45
C HIS A 136 2.93 -6.03 9.51
N PHE A 137 1.89 -6.59 8.91
CA PHE A 137 1.04 -5.95 7.91
C PHE A 137 -0.42 -6.06 8.32
N ARG A 138 -1.17 -4.96 8.17
CA ARG A 138 -2.63 -4.88 8.40
C ARG A 138 -3.28 -3.94 7.39
N ASP A 139 -4.61 -3.91 7.38
CA ASP A 139 -5.45 -3.07 6.51
C ASP A 139 -5.32 -3.46 5.03
N PHE A 140 -5.61 -4.72 4.72
CA PHE A 140 -5.48 -5.34 3.39
C PHE A 140 -6.55 -4.89 2.37
N ASN A 141 -7.19 -3.75 2.58
CA ASN A 141 -8.17 -3.23 1.64
C ASN A 141 -7.49 -2.60 0.43
N ILE A 142 -7.95 -2.95 -0.77
CA ILE A 142 -7.51 -2.31 -2.01
C ILE A 142 -8.69 -1.53 -2.58
N ASP A 143 -8.46 -0.26 -2.89
CA ASP A 143 -9.41 0.56 -3.63
C ASP A 143 -8.85 0.81 -5.04
N GLY A 144 -9.04 -0.17 -5.92
CA GLY A 144 -8.45 -0.18 -7.25
C GLY A 144 -9.46 -0.50 -8.34
N CYS A 145 -9.12 -0.18 -9.58
CA CYS A 145 -9.86 -0.59 -10.77
C CYS A 145 -9.32 -1.93 -11.28
N PRO A 146 -10.02 -3.06 -11.06
CA PRO A 146 -9.56 -4.36 -11.54
C PRO A 146 -9.54 -4.39 -13.07
N SER A 147 -8.48 -4.95 -13.63
CA SER A 147 -8.25 -4.98 -15.08
C SER A 147 -7.35 -6.14 -15.45
N ILE A 148 -7.76 -6.97 -16.41
CA ILE A 148 -7.01 -8.17 -16.81
C ILE A 148 -6.18 -7.93 -18.09
N PRO A 149 -5.04 -8.64 -18.27
CA PRO A 149 -4.18 -8.46 -19.45
C PRO A 149 -4.86 -8.72 -20.80
N THR A 150 -5.81 -9.66 -20.84
CA THR A 150 -6.50 -10.11 -22.07
C THR A 150 -7.68 -9.22 -22.46
N ASN A 151 -8.28 -8.52 -21.50
CA ASN A 151 -9.38 -7.59 -21.72
C ASN A 151 -9.27 -6.42 -20.74
N PRO A 152 -8.37 -5.45 -20.99
CA PRO A 152 -8.13 -4.37 -20.05
C PRO A 152 -9.37 -3.50 -19.85
N ASN A 153 -9.62 -3.13 -18.60
CA ASN A 153 -10.76 -2.30 -18.24
C ASN A 153 -10.50 -0.85 -18.66
N LYS A 154 -11.18 -0.42 -19.74
CA LYS A 154 -11.05 0.94 -20.30
C LYS A 154 -11.64 2.02 -19.40
N GLU A 155 -12.43 1.67 -18.39
CA GLU A 155 -13.04 2.62 -17.46
C GLU A 155 -12.12 3.02 -16.29
N CYS A 156 -10.92 2.46 -16.16
CA CYS A 156 -10.02 2.76 -15.03
C CYS A 156 -9.61 4.23 -14.91
N HIS A 157 -9.76 5.01 -15.98
CA HIS A 157 -9.51 6.45 -16.00
C HIS A 157 -10.79 7.30 -16.07
N SER A 158 -11.96 6.67 -15.94
CA SER A 158 -13.25 7.35 -15.93
C SER A 158 -13.55 8.01 -14.59
N THR A 159 -14.52 8.92 -14.57
CA THR A 159 -15.00 9.62 -13.36
C THR A 159 -15.73 8.71 -12.36
N LYS A 160 -15.94 7.43 -12.69
CA LYS A 160 -16.49 6.42 -11.78
C LYS A 160 -15.61 6.21 -10.54
N TYR A 161 -14.29 6.34 -10.70
CA TYR A 161 -13.34 6.19 -9.62
C TYR A 161 -12.99 7.55 -9.03
N TRP A 162 -13.08 7.66 -7.70
CA TRP A 162 -12.98 8.95 -7.01
C TRP A 162 -11.62 9.62 -7.24
N TRP A 163 -10.53 8.86 -7.35
CA TRP A 163 -9.18 9.39 -7.56
C TRP A 163 -8.99 10.06 -8.92
N ASN A 164 -9.88 9.81 -9.89
CA ASN A 164 -9.86 10.49 -11.19
C ASN A 164 -10.55 11.87 -11.15
N GLY A 165 -11.11 12.26 -10.00
CA GLY A 165 -11.73 13.58 -9.84
C GLY A 165 -10.69 14.71 -9.89
N LYS A 166 -11.04 15.84 -10.51
CA LYS A 166 -10.16 17.01 -10.69
C LYS A 166 -9.44 17.47 -9.42
N LYS A 167 -10.05 17.28 -8.24
CA LYS A 167 -9.47 17.64 -6.94
C LYS A 167 -8.23 16.82 -6.55
N TYR A 168 -7.97 15.70 -7.22
CA TYR A 168 -6.84 14.81 -6.98
C TYR A 168 -5.75 14.90 -8.05
N ASN A 169 -5.93 15.75 -9.06
CA ASN A 169 -4.90 15.98 -10.09
C ASN A 169 -3.65 16.66 -9.51
N HIS A 170 -3.80 17.39 -8.40
CA HIS A 170 -2.73 18.07 -7.69
C HIS A 170 -2.94 17.99 -6.18
N LEU A 171 -1.85 18.13 -5.43
CA LEU A 171 -1.93 18.33 -3.99
C LEU A 171 -2.59 19.68 -3.68
N ASN A 172 -3.44 19.72 -2.66
CA ASN A 172 -3.95 20.99 -2.16
C ASN A 172 -2.84 21.78 -1.43
N PRO A 173 -3.02 23.09 -1.16
CA PRO A 173 -1.97 23.92 -0.54
C PRO A 173 -1.42 23.39 0.80
N ASN A 174 -2.28 22.78 1.63
CA ASN A 174 -1.85 22.22 2.91
C ASN A 174 -1.02 20.94 2.72
N GLN A 175 -1.42 20.08 1.79
CA GLN A 175 -0.66 18.87 1.43
C GLN A 175 0.69 19.22 0.82
N LEU A 176 0.74 20.21 -0.07
CA LEU A 176 1.98 20.69 -0.69
C LEU A 176 2.95 21.21 0.38
N LYS A 177 2.45 22.05 1.29
CA LYS A 177 3.25 22.56 2.43
C LYS A 177 3.77 21.42 3.32
N ALA A 178 2.95 20.41 3.59
CA ALA A 178 3.38 19.24 4.37
C ALA A 178 4.48 18.45 3.65
N TYR A 179 4.33 18.23 2.35
CA TYR A 179 5.34 17.59 1.49
C TYR A 179 6.67 18.35 1.50
N GLU A 180 6.64 19.67 1.32
CA GLU A 180 7.83 20.52 1.34
C GLU A 180 8.55 20.48 2.69
N ASN A 181 7.80 20.51 3.79
CA ASN A 181 8.36 20.39 5.14
C ASN A 181 9.09 19.05 5.35
N VAL A 182 8.52 17.95 4.86
CA VAL A 182 9.17 16.63 4.94
C VAL A 182 10.46 16.62 4.14
N ARG A 183 10.43 17.13 2.90
CA ARG A 183 11.62 17.24 2.05
C ARG A 183 12.72 18.06 2.71
N LYS A 184 12.39 19.23 3.26
CA LYS A 184 13.37 20.11 3.91
C LYS A 184 14.01 19.50 5.16
N LYS A 185 13.24 18.73 5.94
CA LYS A 185 13.67 18.28 7.28
C LYS A 185 14.22 16.85 7.31
N TYR A 186 13.73 15.95 6.46
CA TYR A 186 13.98 14.51 6.59
C TYR A 186 14.60 13.86 5.34
N MET A 187 14.70 14.57 4.21
CA MET A 187 15.29 14.02 2.99
C MET A 187 16.82 14.03 3.06
N THR A 188 17.43 12.84 2.96
CA THR A 188 18.88 12.67 2.99
C THR A 188 19.49 12.43 1.61
N TYR A 189 18.68 12.07 0.63
CA TYR A 189 19.08 11.82 -0.75
C TYR A 189 17.97 12.22 -1.73
N ASP A 190 18.34 12.89 -2.82
CA ASP A 190 17.44 13.25 -3.92
C ASP A 190 18.16 13.04 -5.25
N TYR A 191 17.65 12.15 -6.08
CA TYR A 191 18.27 11.82 -7.37
C TYR A 191 18.19 12.99 -8.36
N CYS A 192 17.18 13.87 -8.25
CA CYS A 192 17.08 15.06 -9.10
C CYS A 192 18.20 16.08 -8.80
N ALA A 193 18.73 16.07 -7.57
CA ALA A 193 19.82 16.94 -7.12
C ALA A 193 21.21 16.28 -7.22
N ASP A 194 21.29 14.95 -7.38
CA ASP A 194 22.56 14.23 -7.52
C ASP A 194 23.19 14.46 -8.91
N ARG A 195 23.98 15.54 -9.02
CA ARG A 195 24.73 15.89 -10.24
C ARG A 195 25.92 14.98 -10.51
N ARG A 196 26.36 14.19 -9.54
CA ARG A 196 27.42 13.20 -9.75
C ARG A 196 26.88 12.01 -10.55
N ARG A 197 25.67 11.57 -10.22
CA ARG A 197 24.99 10.48 -10.93
C ARG A 197 24.26 10.95 -12.19
N TYR A 198 23.65 12.13 -12.13
CA TYR A 198 22.90 12.73 -13.23
C TYR A 198 23.42 14.15 -13.51
N PRO A 199 24.52 14.28 -14.28
CA PRO A 199 25.08 15.59 -14.64
C PRO A 199 24.04 16.52 -15.26
N THR A 200 23.19 15.98 -16.13
CA THR A 200 21.96 16.61 -16.60
C THR A 200 20.78 16.01 -15.83
N PRO A 201 19.95 16.82 -15.13
CA PRO A 201 18.79 16.29 -14.43
C PRO A 201 17.82 15.57 -15.38
N PRO A 202 17.23 14.45 -14.95
CA PRO A 202 16.18 13.76 -15.70
C PRO A 202 14.98 14.67 -16.03
N PRO A 203 14.30 14.48 -17.18
CA PRO A 203 13.25 15.39 -17.65
C PRO A 203 12.09 15.58 -16.66
N GLU A 204 11.75 14.55 -15.89
CA GLU A 204 10.67 14.60 -14.90
C GLU A 204 10.99 15.50 -13.70
N CYS A 205 12.26 15.84 -13.47
CA CYS A 205 12.71 16.73 -12.40
C CYS A 205 12.50 18.23 -12.72
N ILE A 206 12.11 18.57 -13.95
CA ILE A 206 12.06 19.96 -14.46
C ILE A 206 10.59 20.45 -14.56
N ARG A 207 9.69 19.89 -13.74
CA ARG A 207 8.26 20.27 -13.71
C ARG A 207 7.96 21.42 -12.78
#